data_AF-A0A7V8YDG6-F1
#
_entry.id   AF-A0A7V8YDG6-F1
#
_cell.length_a   1.000
_cell.length_b   1.000
_cell.length_c   1.000
_cell.angle_alpha   90.00
_cell.angle_beta   90.00
_cell.angle_gamma   90.00
#
_symmetry.space_group_name_H-M   'P 1'
#
loop_
_entity.id
_entity.type
_entity.pdbx_description
1 polymer ?
#
loop_
_entity_poly.entity_id
_entity_poly.type
_entity_poly.pdbx_seq_one_letter_code
_entity_poly.pdbx_strand_id
1 'polypeptide(L)'
;EPPPSYPAAGIADLSAARSALHEVASRFSSTWPELQQIAVLTDLGIYDLSGPMLAAAHQERADSLRGRGRHAAEARAWTPTTEAWRGLFLLARDHHHTAKTTWGLWRSVPPERTEAAWKIAYPIAHDRAVWTASREADLDPFLVLGLMRQESTYNAIARSPVGARGAMQIMPRTGHLMADLAHDIGYSSGDLEDPGFAIDMGIDYLALLHERFDGVSPLAIASYNAGPFNVSGWLGNTGAAMPLDAWVEHIPYKETRDYVKRVTGGWSAYVALYGESDAAVVLPATPAGDHPEIVDF
;
A
#
# COMPACT_ATOMS: atom_id res chain seq x y z
N GLU A 1 1.79 -13.36 13.24
CA GLU A 1 0.40 -13.27 12.76
C GLU A 1 0.02 -11.79 12.73
N PRO A 2 -0.75 -11.32 11.74
CA PRO A 2 -1.31 -9.97 11.79
C PRO A 2 -2.11 -9.78 13.08
N PRO A 3 -2.22 -8.56 13.62
CA PRO A 3 -2.93 -8.32 14.86
C PRO A 3 -4.38 -8.80 14.73
N PRO A 4 -4.95 -9.47 15.75
CA PRO A 4 -6.34 -9.97 15.76
C PRO A 4 -7.38 -8.88 15.48
N SER A 5 -6.98 -7.62 15.62
CA SER A 5 -7.78 -6.41 15.44
C SER A 5 -8.00 -5.98 13.98
N TYR A 6 -7.87 -6.89 13.01
CA TYR A 6 -8.39 -6.67 11.65
C TYR A 6 -9.84 -7.16 11.45
N PRO A 7 -10.84 -6.81 12.28
CA PRO A 7 -12.22 -6.88 11.84
C PRO A 7 -12.64 -5.48 11.39
N ALA A 8 -13.07 -5.37 10.13
CA ALA A 8 -13.95 -4.30 9.65
C ALA A 8 -15.33 -4.30 10.35
N ALA A 9 -15.46 -4.98 11.50
CA ALA A 9 -16.68 -5.15 12.25
C ALA A 9 -17.11 -3.79 12.81
N GLY A 10 -18.23 -3.29 12.30
CA GLY A 10 -18.88 -2.09 12.82
C GLY A 10 -19.11 -0.97 11.79
N ILE A 11 -18.50 -1.05 10.60
CA ILE A 11 -18.74 -0.05 9.54
C ILE A 11 -19.47 -0.63 8.34
N ALA A 12 -19.14 -1.84 7.90
CA ALA A 12 -19.85 -2.52 6.82
C ALA A 12 -20.51 -3.80 7.34
N ASP A 13 -21.77 -4.01 6.95
CA ASP A 13 -22.44 -5.29 7.11
C ASP A 13 -21.88 -6.29 6.08
N LEU A 14 -20.86 -7.04 6.50
CA LEU A 14 -20.20 -8.03 5.63
C LEU A 14 -21.14 -9.18 5.23
N SER A 15 -22.20 -9.45 6.01
CA SER A 15 -23.21 -10.44 5.64
C SER A 15 -24.04 -9.91 4.47
N ALA A 16 -24.48 -8.66 4.54
CA ALA A 16 -25.19 -8.01 3.43
C ALA A 16 -24.30 -7.89 2.18
N ALA A 17 -23.02 -7.54 2.35
CA ALA A 17 -22.06 -7.49 1.25
C ALA A 17 -21.88 -8.86 0.58
N ARG A 18 -21.81 -9.94 1.37
CA ARG A 18 -21.69 -11.32 0.86
C ARG A 18 -22.93 -11.72 0.07
N SER A 19 -24.13 -11.47 0.60
CA SER A 19 -25.38 -11.71 -0.11
C SER A 19 -25.45 -10.94 -1.43
N ALA A 20 -25.05 -9.66 -1.42
CA ALA A 20 -25.01 -8.83 -2.63
C ALA A 20 -24.01 -9.35 -3.67
N LEU A 21 -22.82 -9.82 -3.25
CA LEU A 21 -21.83 -10.41 -4.16
C LEU A 21 -22.39 -11.65 -4.86
N HIS A 22 -23.04 -12.56 -4.12
CA HIS A 22 -23.66 -13.76 -4.66
C HIS A 22 -24.84 -13.46 -5.58
N GLU A 23 -25.68 -12.47 -5.23
CA GLU A 23 -26.78 -12.02 -6.09
C GLU A 23 -26.25 -11.49 -7.43
N VAL A 24 -25.26 -10.61 -7.40
CA VAL A 24 -24.65 -10.02 -8.60
C VAL A 24 -23.94 -11.10 -9.43
N ALA A 25 -23.20 -12.01 -8.78
CA ALA A 25 -22.55 -13.13 -9.44
C ALA A 25 -23.55 -14.05 -10.14
N SER A 26 -24.69 -14.34 -9.51
CA SER A 26 -25.75 -15.14 -10.14
C SER A 26 -26.44 -14.41 -11.28
N ARG A 27 -26.69 -13.11 -11.13
CA ARG A 27 -27.45 -12.30 -12.10
C ARG A 27 -26.63 -12.03 -13.37
N PHE A 28 -25.33 -11.83 -13.24
CA PHE A 28 -24.46 -11.41 -14.34
C PHE A 28 -23.43 -12.48 -14.75
N SER A 29 -23.61 -13.74 -14.34
CA SER A 29 -22.66 -14.83 -14.64
C SER A 29 -22.39 -15.06 -16.13
N SER A 30 -23.35 -14.73 -17.00
CA SER A 30 -23.15 -14.83 -18.45
C SER A 30 -22.30 -13.71 -19.02
N THR A 31 -22.26 -12.56 -18.35
CA THR A 31 -21.59 -11.33 -18.81
C THR A 31 -20.20 -11.20 -18.18
N TRP A 32 -20.12 -11.44 -16.87
CA TRP A 32 -18.90 -11.44 -16.08
C TRP A 32 -18.78 -12.76 -15.33
N PRO A 33 -18.38 -13.85 -16.00
CA PRO A 33 -18.27 -15.17 -15.39
C PRO A 33 -17.29 -15.19 -14.20
N GLU A 34 -16.33 -14.26 -14.17
CA GLU A 34 -15.37 -14.09 -13.09
C GLU A 34 -16.03 -13.75 -11.75
N LEU A 35 -17.23 -13.16 -11.73
CA LEU A 35 -17.95 -12.83 -10.50
C LEU A 35 -18.26 -14.07 -9.64
N GLN A 36 -18.52 -15.22 -10.27
CA GLN A 36 -18.71 -16.47 -9.54
C GLN A 36 -17.41 -16.92 -8.87
N GLN A 37 -16.28 -16.78 -9.57
CA GLN A 37 -14.97 -17.10 -9.02
C GLN A 37 -14.62 -16.16 -7.86
N ILE A 38 -14.90 -14.86 -8.00
CA ILE A 38 -14.71 -13.87 -6.93
C ILE A 38 -15.49 -14.28 -5.68
N ALA A 39 -16.77 -14.63 -5.82
CA ALA A 39 -17.61 -15.05 -4.71
C ALA A 39 -17.05 -16.29 -3.98
N VAL A 40 -16.68 -17.33 -4.75
CA VAL A 40 -16.11 -18.57 -4.19
C VAL A 40 -14.77 -18.31 -3.49
N LEU A 41 -13.85 -17.58 -4.12
CA LEU A 41 -12.54 -17.27 -3.54
C LEU A 41 -12.69 -16.44 -2.26
N THR A 42 -13.63 -15.49 -2.25
CA THR A 42 -13.95 -14.67 -1.06
C THR A 42 -14.53 -15.50 0.08
N ASP A 43 -15.38 -16.48 -0.22
CA ASP A 43 -15.93 -17.43 0.78
C ASP A 43 -14.84 -18.35 1.35
N LEU A 44 -13.87 -18.75 0.52
CA LEU A 44 -12.72 -19.57 0.92
C LEU A 44 -11.62 -18.76 1.63
N GLY A 45 -11.73 -17.43 1.67
CA GLY A 45 -10.72 -16.54 2.26
C GLY A 45 -9.44 -16.39 1.42
N ILE A 46 -9.50 -16.69 0.12
CA ILE A 46 -8.37 -16.58 -0.82
C ILE A 46 -8.35 -15.15 -1.40
N TYR A 47 -8.00 -14.20 -0.54
CA TYR A 47 -8.17 -12.78 -0.82
C TYR A 47 -7.18 -12.19 -1.83
N ASP A 48 -5.97 -12.74 -1.90
CA ASP A 48 -4.92 -12.31 -2.84
C ASP A 48 -5.37 -12.49 -4.30
N LEU A 49 -6.33 -13.38 -4.55
CA LEU A 49 -6.98 -13.54 -5.85
C LEU A 49 -8.31 -12.80 -5.92
N SER A 50 -9.19 -12.93 -4.92
CA SER A 50 -10.54 -12.35 -5.00
C SER A 50 -10.53 -10.82 -5.07
N GLY A 51 -9.64 -10.15 -4.32
CA GLY A 51 -9.54 -8.69 -4.28
C GLY A 51 -9.20 -8.08 -5.65
N PRO A 52 -8.07 -8.46 -6.28
CA PRO A 52 -7.71 -8.00 -7.62
C PRO A 52 -8.75 -8.34 -8.69
N MET A 53 -9.40 -9.51 -8.61
CA MET A 53 -10.49 -9.87 -9.52
C MET A 53 -11.71 -8.94 -9.35
N LEU A 54 -12.10 -8.62 -8.11
CA LEU A 54 -13.17 -7.67 -7.85
C LEU A 54 -12.82 -6.26 -8.34
N ALA A 55 -11.58 -5.81 -8.13
CA ALA A 55 -11.05 -4.57 -8.68
C ALA A 55 -11.21 -4.50 -10.21
N ALA A 56 -10.82 -5.58 -10.91
CA ALA A 56 -10.92 -5.67 -12.36
C ALA A 56 -12.38 -5.62 -12.84
N ALA A 57 -13.29 -6.33 -12.17
CA ALA A 57 -14.73 -6.27 -12.47
C ALA A 57 -15.32 -4.88 -12.24
N HIS A 58 -14.93 -4.22 -11.15
CA HIS A 58 -15.30 -2.83 -10.86
C HIS A 58 -14.81 -1.86 -11.96
N GLN A 59 -13.56 -2.02 -12.40
CA GLN A 59 -12.96 -1.20 -13.44
C GLN A 59 -13.61 -1.43 -14.82
N GLU A 60 -13.84 -2.69 -15.21
CA GLU A 60 -14.53 -3.03 -16.47
C GLU A 60 -15.91 -2.40 -16.51
N ARG A 61 -16.68 -2.51 -15.42
CA ARG A 61 -18.00 -1.87 -15.31
C ARG A 61 -17.90 -0.37 -15.48
N ALA A 62 -16.94 0.29 -14.81
CA ALA A 62 -16.74 1.73 -14.92
C ALA A 62 -16.38 2.15 -16.36
N ASP A 63 -15.58 1.35 -17.07
CA ASP A 63 -15.23 1.59 -18.45
C ASP A 63 -16.39 1.35 -19.41
N SER A 64 -17.20 0.33 -19.16
CA SER A 64 -18.46 0.06 -19.86
C SER A 64 -19.42 1.25 -19.77
N LEU A 65 -19.54 1.90 -18.60
CA LEU A 65 -20.34 3.12 -18.45
C LEU A 65 -19.78 4.33 -19.21
N ARG A 66 -18.47 4.37 -19.44
CA ARG A 66 -17.78 5.44 -20.21
C ARG A 66 -17.71 5.14 -21.71
N GLY A 67 -18.30 4.05 -22.18
CA GLY A 67 -18.24 3.62 -23.58
C GLY A 67 -16.88 3.04 -24.01
N ARG A 68 -16.03 2.67 -23.05
CA ARG A 68 -14.71 2.04 -23.28
C ARG A 68 -14.70 0.54 -22.98
N GLY A 69 -15.73 0.03 -22.31
CA GLY A 69 -15.89 -1.39 -21.98
C GLY A 69 -16.86 -2.12 -22.91
N ARG A 70 -17.14 -3.38 -22.61
CA ARG A 70 -17.88 -4.29 -23.49
C ARG A 70 -19.36 -4.43 -23.15
N HIS A 71 -19.77 -4.07 -21.93
CA HIS A 71 -21.05 -4.48 -21.33
C HIS A 71 -21.84 -3.28 -20.79
N ALA A 72 -22.06 -2.26 -21.63
CA ALA A 72 -22.69 -1.01 -21.20
C ALA A 72 -24.13 -1.18 -20.70
N ALA A 73 -24.90 -2.14 -21.24
CA ALA A 73 -26.28 -2.38 -20.80
C ALA A 73 -26.31 -3.01 -19.41
N GLU A 74 -25.49 -4.03 -19.17
CA GLU A 74 -25.37 -4.75 -17.91
C GLU A 74 -24.74 -3.86 -16.82
N ALA A 75 -23.74 -3.05 -17.18
CA ALA A 75 -23.14 -2.06 -16.28
C ALA A 75 -24.15 -1.02 -15.78
N ARG A 76 -25.15 -0.66 -16.59
CA ARG A 76 -26.28 0.20 -16.18
C ARG A 76 -27.32 -0.55 -15.36
N ALA A 77 -27.49 -1.85 -15.57
CA ALA A 77 -28.43 -2.69 -14.82
C ALA A 77 -27.93 -3.05 -13.40
N TRP A 78 -26.62 -2.96 -13.17
CA TRP A 78 -25.99 -3.10 -11.87
C TRP A 78 -25.66 -1.72 -11.28
N THR A 79 -26.47 -1.19 -10.35
CA THR A 79 -26.30 0.15 -9.75
C THR A 79 -26.04 0.10 -8.24
N PRO A 80 -24.91 -0.49 -7.80
CA PRO A 80 -24.55 -0.52 -6.38
C PRO A 80 -24.29 0.90 -5.86
N THR A 81 -24.71 1.16 -4.62
CA THR A 81 -24.39 2.40 -3.90
C THR A 81 -22.92 2.44 -3.53
N THR A 82 -22.40 3.61 -3.16
CA THR A 82 -21.03 3.73 -2.62
C THR A 82 -20.81 2.83 -1.40
N GLU A 83 -21.83 2.69 -0.55
CA GLU A 83 -21.76 1.82 0.63
C GLU A 83 -21.71 0.34 0.24
N ALA A 84 -22.50 -0.07 -0.75
CA ALA A 84 -22.45 -1.43 -1.27
C ALA A 84 -21.06 -1.75 -1.85
N TRP A 85 -20.46 -0.83 -2.60
CA TRP A 85 -19.08 -1.00 -3.09
C TRP A 85 -18.06 -1.12 -1.98
N ARG A 86 -18.12 -0.26 -0.95
CA ARG A 86 -17.24 -0.39 0.23
C ARG A 86 -17.36 -1.77 0.88
N GLY A 87 -18.59 -2.24 1.08
CA GLY A 87 -18.85 -3.56 1.63
C GLY A 87 -18.21 -4.67 0.80
N LEU A 88 -18.35 -4.62 -0.53
CA LEU A 88 -17.74 -5.60 -1.44
C LEU A 88 -16.20 -5.57 -1.38
N PHE A 89 -15.58 -4.37 -1.42
CA PHE A 89 -14.13 -4.25 -1.36
C PHE A 89 -13.58 -4.71 -0.01
N LEU A 90 -14.26 -4.41 1.10
CA LEU A 90 -13.91 -4.90 2.43
C LEU A 90 -14.03 -6.42 2.51
N LEU A 91 -15.11 -6.98 1.97
CA LEU A 91 -15.36 -8.42 1.98
C LEU A 91 -14.28 -9.18 1.20
N ALA A 92 -13.89 -8.69 0.02
CA ALA A 92 -12.87 -9.31 -0.83
C ALA A 92 -11.43 -8.93 -0.44
N ARG A 93 -11.25 -8.10 0.60
CA ARG A 93 -9.98 -7.46 1.01
C ARG A 93 -9.24 -6.75 -0.14
N ASP A 94 -9.97 -6.08 -1.01
CA ASP A 94 -9.40 -5.12 -1.95
C ASP A 94 -9.04 -3.83 -1.20
N HIS A 95 -7.84 -3.83 -0.61
CA HIS A 95 -7.33 -2.74 0.22
C HIS A 95 -7.19 -1.42 -0.55
N HIS A 96 -6.91 -1.47 -1.86
CA HIS A 96 -6.76 -0.27 -2.68
C HIS A 96 -8.07 0.50 -2.81
N HIS A 97 -9.12 -0.17 -3.29
CA HIS A 97 -10.41 0.47 -3.47
C HIS A 97 -11.07 0.78 -2.14
N THR A 98 -10.88 -0.08 -1.13
CA THR A 98 -11.34 0.18 0.24
C THR A 98 -10.75 1.48 0.78
N ALA A 99 -9.42 1.64 0.76
CA ALA A 99 -8.78 2.84 1.30
C ALA A 99 -9.16 4.11 0.52
N LYS A 100 -9.33 4.01 -0.81
CA LYS A 100 -9.77 5.14 -1.65
C LYS A 100 -11.22 5.56 -1.39
N THR A 101 -12.12 4.60 -1.22
CA THR A 101 -13.56 4.87 -1.08
C THR A 101 -13.99 5.25 0.33
N THR A 102 -13.10 5.08 1.30
CA THR A 102 -13.32 5.39 2.72
C THR A 102 -12.53 6.61 3.20
N TRP A 103 -11.74 7.24 2.32
CA TRP A 103 -11.08 8.48 2.67
C TRP A 103 -12.10 9.58 3.06
N GLY A 104 -11.94 10.13 4.26
CA GLY A 104 -12.86 11.09 4.86
C GLY A 104 -14.07 10.48 5.58
N LEU A 105 -14.25 9.16 5.56
CA LEU A 105 -15.39 8.48 6.20
C LEU A 105 -15.48 8.78 7.70
N TRP A 106 -14.34 8.93 8.38
CA TRP A 106 -14.28 9.29 9.79
C TRP A 106 -14.97 10.63 10.12
N ARG A 107 -15.19 11.51 9.13
CA ARG A 107 -15.90 12.79 9.31
C ARG A 107 -17.42 12.65 9.31
N SER A 108 -17.93 11.52 8.80
CA SER A 108 -19.36 11.27 8.60
C SER A 108 -19.90 10.13 9.45
N VAL A 109 -19.04 9.45 10.21
CA VAL A 109 -19.45 8.39 11.15
C VAL A 109 -19.54 8.96 12.56
N PRO A 110 -20.37 8.37 13.44
CA PRO A 110 -20.37 8.73 14.85
C PRO A 110 -19.00 8.56 15.52
N PRO A 111 -18.68 9.33 16.58
CA PRO A 111 -17.38 9.27 17.28
C PRO A 111 -16.94 7.85 17.64
N GLU A 112 -17.86 7.02 18.13
CA GLU A 112 -17.61 5.63 18.52
C GLU A 112 -17.22 4.70 17.36
N ARG A 113 -17.42 5.13 16.11
CA ARG A 113 -17.01 4.39 14.89
C ARG A 113 -15.79 5.01 14.20
N THR A 114 -15.24 6.08 14.75
CA THR A 114 -14.12 6.81 14.13
C THR A 114 -12.90 5.91 13.96
N GLU A 115 -12.50 5.16 14.99
CA GLU A 115 -11.35 4.25 14.94
C GLU A 115 -11.52 3.19 13.86
N ALA A 116 -12.70 2.56 13.78
CA ALA A 116 -12.99 1.59 12.74
C ALA A 116 -12.86 2.22 11.33
N ALA A 117 -13.24 3.50 11.16
CA ALA A 117 -13.17 4.17 9.87
C ALA A 117 -11.71 4.44 9.48
N TRP A 118 -10.87 4.76 10.47
CA TRP A 118 -9.43 4.85 10.30
C TRP A 118 -8.79 3.50 9.97
N LYS A 119 -9.17 2.40 10.64
CA LYS A 119 -8.67 1.05 10.33
C LYS A 119 -9.01 0.61 8.90
N ILE A 120 -10.17 1.00 8.40
CA ILE A 120 -10.55 0.77 7.00
C ILE A 120 -9.74 1.64 6.05
N ALA A 121 -9.50 2.90 6.42
CA ALA A 121 -8.67 3.79 5.62
C ALA A 121 -7.20 3.35 5.63
N TYR A 122 -6.70 2.74 6.71
CA TYR A 122 -5.33 2.25 6.92
C TYR A 122 -5.36 0.73 7.15
N PRO A 123 -5.63 -0.06 6.11
CA PRO A 123 -5.74 -1.50 6.25
C PRO A 123 -4.38 -2.16 6.45
N ILE A 124 -4.38 -3.34 7.06
CA ILE A 124 -3.23 -4.25 7.05
C ILE A 124 -3.26 -5.00 5.72
N ALA A 125 -2.74 -4.34 4.68
CA ALA A 125 -2.71 -4.90 3.32
C ALA A 125 -1.56 -5.89 3.15
N HIS A 126 -1.80 -6.96 2.38
CA HIS A 126 -0.79 -7.97 2.05
C HIS A 126 -0.08 -8.52 3.30
N ASP A 127 -0.88 -8.79 4.34
CA ASP A 127 -0.44 -9.07 5.71
C ASP A 127 0.71 -10.08 5.80
N ARG A 128 0.58 -11.23 5.14
CA ARG A 128 1.59 -12.28 5.16
C ARG A 128 2.90 -11.83 4.53
N ALA A 129 2.86 -11.22 3.35
CA ALA A 129 4.05 -10.75 2.65
C ALA A 129 4.76 -9.67 3.47
N VAL A 130 4.01 -8.64 3.89
CA VAL A 130 4.56 -7.52 4.67
C VAL A 130 5.19 -8.01 5.97
N TRP A 131 4.50 -8.83 6.77
CA TRP A 131 5.06 -9.27 8.06
C TRP A 131 6.24 -10.22 7.91
N THR A 132 6.25 -11.07 6.88
CA THR A 132 7.35 -12.03 6.67
C THR A 132 8.61 -11.28 6.27
N ALA A 133 8.54 -10.52 5.17
CA ALA A 133 9.69 -9.79 4.66
C ALA A 133 10.17 -8.69 5.62
N SER A 134 9.27 -7.94 6.28
CA SER A 134 9.70 -6.89 7.23
C SER A 134 10.45 -7.49 8.42
N ARG A 135 10.08 -8.69 8.89
CA ARG A 135 10.79 -9.37 9.99
C ARG A 135 12.15 -9.88 9.57
N GLU A 136 12.27 -10.37 8.34
CA GLU A 136 13.55 -10.82 7.78
C GLU A 136 14.51 -9.64 7.58
N ALA A 137 13.97 -8.48 7.21
CA ALA A 137 14.71 -7.23 6.98
C ALA A 137 14.90 -6.35 8.23
N ASP A 138 14.45 -6.78 9.42
CA ASP A 138 14.44 -6.00 10.66
C ASP A 138 13.80 -4.59 10.52
N LEU A 139 12.71 -4.50 9.75
CA LEU A 139 11.93 -3.29 9.56
C LEU A 139 10.60 -3.36 10.31
N ASP A 140 10.12 -2.20 10.78
CA ASP A 140 8.77 -2.09 11.30
C ASP A 140 7.74 -2.29 10.17
N PRO A 141 6.87 -3.32 10.22
CA PRO A 141 5.86 -3.54 9.17
C PRO A 141 4.90 -2.36 9.02
N PHE A 142 4.70 -1.53 10.06
CA PHE A 142 3.88 -0.34 9.99
C PHE A 142 4.53 0.80 9.19
N LEU A 143 5.87 0.88 9.18
CA LEU A 143 6.60 1.77 8.29
C LEU A 143 6.39 1.35 6.83
N VAL A 144 6.54 0.05 6.55
CA VAL A 144 6.33 -0.53 5.21
C VAL A 144 4.91 -0.26 4.71
N LEU A 145 3.89 -0.47 5.55
CA LEU A 145 2.50 -0.15 5.20
C LEU A 145 2.29 1.35 4.94
N GLY A 146 2.94 2.22 5.73
CA GLY A 146 2.93 3.67 5.53
C GLY A 146 3.53 4.08 4.19
N LEU A 147 4.63 3.43 3.78
CA LEU A 147 5.30 3.65 2.50
C LEU A 147 4.43 3.14 1.35
N MET A 148 4.00 1.87 1.40
CA MET A 148 3.16 1.23 0.39
C MET A 148 1.85 1.99 0.14
N ARG A 149 1.27 2.58 1.20
CA ARG A 149 0.12 3.47 1.11
C ARG A 149 0.40 4.66 0.20
N GLN A 150 1.53 5.33 0.42
CA GLN A 150 1.92 6.52 -0.31
C GLN A 150 2.30 6.19 -1.76
N GLU A 151 2.88 5.02 -2.01
CA GLU A 151 3.32 4.59 -3.34
C GLU A 151 2.16 4.20 -4.26
N SER A 152 1.33 3.24 -3.82
CA SER A 152 0.28 2.66 -4.68
C SER A 152 -1.10 2.70 -4.05
N THR A 153 -1.18 3.08 -2.77
CA THR A 153 -2.35 2.78 -1.94
C THR A 153 -2.67 1.29 -2.03
N TYR A 154 -1.66 0.44 -1.80
CA TYR A 154 -1.73 -1.03 -1.77
C TYR A 154 -2.10 -1.73 -3.09
N ASN A 155 -2.09 -1.03 -4.22
CA ASN A 155 -2.43 -1.61 -5.51
C ASN A 155 -1.26 -2.47 -6.05
N ALA A 156 -1.44 -3.79 -5.98
CA ALA A 156 -0.48 -4.80 -6.44
C ALA A 156 -0.03 -4.63 -7.89
N ILE A 157 -0.90 -4.14 -8.78
CA ILE A 157 -0.64 -4.01 -10.21
C ILE A 157 -0.50 -2.56 -10.66
N ALA A 158 -0.16 -1.65 -9.74
CA ALA A 158 0.02 -0.24 -10.05
C ALA A 158 1.14 -0.02 -11.07
N ARG A 159 0.91 0.90 -12.02
CA ARG A 159 1.89 1.32 -13.02
C ARG A 159 1.91 2.85 -13.08
N SER A 160 3.06 3.46 -12.83
CA SER A 160 3.20 4.91 -12.97
C SER A 160 3.46 5.32 -14.43
N PRO A 161 3.17 6.58 -14.80
CA PRO A 161 3.50 7.10 -16.14
C PRO A 161 5.00 7.05 -16.47
N VAL A 162 5.86 7.10 -15.45
CA VAL A 162 7.32 7.06 -15.59
C VAL A 162 7.91 5.64 -15.44
N GLY A 163 7.05 4.63 -15.28
CA GLY A 163 7.42 3.23 -15.36
C GLY A 163 7.61 2.50 -14.03
N ALA A 164 7.35 3.13 -12.89
CA ALA A 164 7.32 2.48 -11.58
C ALA A 164 6.21 1.43 -11.50
N ARG A 165 6.45 0.30 -10.81
CA ARG A 165 5.52 -0.85 -10.82
C ARG A 165 5.27 -1.46 -9.45
N GLY A 166 4.09 -2.05 -9.31
CA GLY A 166 3.73 -2.86 -8.15
C GLY A 166 3.27 -2.06 -6.94
N ALA A 167 2.95 -2.77 -5.87
CA ALA A 167 2.48 -2.20 -4.61
C ALA A 167 3.48 -1.20 -3.98
N MET A 168 4.78 -1.43 -4.22
CA MET A 168 5.88 -0.62 -3.68
C MET A 168 6.50 0.34 -4.71
N GLN A 169 5.89 0.46 -5.91
CA GLN A 169 6.32 1.35 -7.01
C GLN A 169 7.83 1.32 -7.30
N ILE A 170 8.36 0.11 -7.50
CA ILE A 170 9.77 -0.07 -7.83
C ILE A 170 10.04 0.41 -9.25
N MET A 171 11.08 1.24 -9.41
CA MET A 171 11.56 1.68 -10.70
C MET A 171 12.29 0.53 -11.42
N PRO A 172 12.19 0.40 -12.76
CA PRO A 172 12.85 -0.67 -13.48
C PRO A 172 14.36 -0.76 -13.21
N ARG A 173 15.06 0.39 -13.11
CA ARG A 173 16.49 0.44 -12.78
C ARG A 173 16.77 -0.17 -11.41
N THR A 174 16.01 0.25 -10.39
CA THR A 174 16.13 -0.28 -9.03
C THR A 174 15.87 -1.78 -8.99
N GLY A 175 14.83 -2.26 -9.68
CA GLY A 175 14.54 -3.68 -9.72
C GLY A 175 15.64 -4.53 -10.35
N HIS A 176 16.30 -4.06 -11.42
CA HIS A 176 17.46 -4.76 -11.98
C HIS A 176 18.64 -4.79 -11.00
N LEU A 177 18.92 -3.66 -10.33
CA LEU A 177 19.97 -3.59 -9.32
C LEU A 177 19.72 -4.56 -8.16
N MET A 178 18.50 -4.58 -7.63
CA MET A 178 18.12 -5.49 -6.54
C MET A 178 18.23 -6.96 -6.98
N ALA A 179 17.82 -7.28 -8.21
CA ALA A 179 17.98 -8.62 -8.77
C ALA A 179 19.46 -9.03 -8.90
N ASP A 180 20.32 -8.11 -9.34
CA ASP A 180 21.77 -8.35 -9.45
C ASP A 180 22.41 -8.60 -8.06
N LEU A 181 21.98 -7.84 -7.04
CA LEU A 181 22.44 -8.01 -5.65
C LEU A 181 21.98 -9.33 -5.02
N ALA A 182 20.78 -9.81 -5.38
CA ALA A 182 20.24 -11.08 -4.89
C ALA A 182 20.87 -12.33 -5.52
N HIS A 183 21.82 -12.17 -6.45
CA HIS A 183 22.59 -13.24 -7.08
C HIS A 183 21.78 -14.35 -7.80
N ASP A 184 20.52 -14.14 -8.22
CA ASP A 184 19.82 -15.17 -9.00
C ASP A 184 18.64 -14.72 -9.91
N ILE A 185 18.52 -15.46 -11.02
CA ILE A 185 17.45 -15.64 -12.05
C ILE A 185 16.81 -14.41 -12.72
N GLY A 186 16.65 -14.49 -14.04
CA GLY A 186 16.25 -13.39 -14.92
C GLY A 186 15.03 -12.59 -14.43
N TYR A 187 15.29 -11.36 -14.01
CA TYR A 187 14.28 -10.39 -13.63
C TYR A 187 13.66 -9.72 -14.86
N SER A 188 12.34 -9.59 -14.86
CA SER A 188 11.61 -8.73 -15.76
C SER A 188 10.78 -7.73 -14.94
N SER A 189 10.59 -6.52 -15.46
CA SER A 189 9.70 -5.55 -14.80
C SER A 189 8.23 -6.03 -14.72
N GLY A 190 7.85 -7.11 -15.43
CA GLY A 190 6.54 -7.72 -15.28
C GLY A 190 6.36 -8.46 -13.96
N ASP A 191 7.44 -8.94 -13.35
CA ASP A 191 7.40 -9.70 -12.10
C ASP A 191 6.95 -8.83 -10.92
N LEU A 192 7.13 -7.51 -11.01
CA LEU A 192 6.61 -6.52 -10.05
C LEU A 192 5.07 -6.38 -10.06
N GLU A 193 4.37 -7.12 -10.91
CA GLU A 193 2.91 -7.21 -10.89
C GLU A 193 2.42 -8.36 -9.98
N ASP A 194 3.32 -9.26 -9.58
CA ASP A 194 3.09 -10.16 -8.45
C ASP A 194 3.25 -9.37 -7.14
N PRO A 195 2.21 -9.32 -6.28
CA PRO A 195 2.26 -8.54 -5.05
C PRO A 195 3.33 -9.03 -4.08
N GLY A 196 3.54 -10.34 -3.96
CA GLY A 196 4.55 -10.89 -3.05
C GLY A 196 5.94 -10.41 -3.46
N PHE A 197 6.29 -10.66 -4.72
CA PHE A 197 7.58 -10.26 -5.28
C PHE A 197 7.83 -8.76 -5.20
N ALA A 198 6.84 -7.93 -5.54
CA ALA A 198 6.98 -6.47 -5.48
C ALA A 198 7.13 -5.94 -4.05
N ILE A 199 6.50 -6.60 -3.07
CA ILE A 199 6.58 -6.23 -1.66
C ILE A 199 7.93 -6.63 -1.09
N ASP A 200 8.37 -7.87 -1.32
CA ASP A 200 9.66 -8.38 -0.87
C ASP A 200 10.79 -7.49 -1.40
N MET A 201 10.83 -7.26 -2.72
CA MET A 201 11.85 -6.40 -3.34
C MET A 201 11.84 -4.97 -2.81
N GLY A 202 10.67 -4.40 -2.54
CA GLY A 202 10.56 -3.05 -1.98
C GLY A 202 10.99 -2.95 -0.53
N ILE A 203 10.74 -4.00 0.26
CA ILE A 203 11.20 -4.10 1.65
C ILE A 203 12.72 -4.26 1.67
N ASP A 204 13.28 -5.14 0.84
CA ASP A 204 14.74 -5.32 0.72
C ASP A 204 15.43 -4.02 0.32
N TYR A 205 14.86 -3.30 -0.65
CA TYR A 205 15.41 -2.01 -1.06
C TYR A 205 15.32 -0.97 0.07
N LEU A 206 14.21 -0.90 0.80
CA LEU A 206 14.07 -0.03 1.95
C LEU A 206 15.06 -0.40 3.08
N ALA A 207 15.34 -1.69 3.26
CA ALA A 207 16.28 -2.18 4.25
C ALA A 207 17.72 -1.74 3.95
N LEU A 208 18.16 -1.86 2.69
CA LEU A 208 19.45 -1.33 2.25
C LEU A 208 19.57 0.18 2.48
N LEU A 209 18.49 0.92 2.24
CA LEU A 209 18.45 2.36 2.53
C LEU A 209 18.50 2.64 4.04
N HIS A 210 17.85 1.82 4.86
CA HIS A 210 17.98 1.90 6.31
C HIS A 210 19.41 1.66 6.76
N GLU A 211 20.06 0.60 6.25
CA GLU A 211 21.45 0.28 6.56
C GLU A 211 22.38 1.43 6.15
N ARG A 212 22.20 2.00 4.94
CA ARG A 212 22.94 3.17 4.45
C ARG A 212 22.86 4.37 5.39
N PHE A 213 21.72 4.60 6.02
CA PHE A 213 21.46 5.79 6.83
C PHE A 213 21.30 5.48 8.32
N ASP A 214 22.02 4.47 8.84
CA ASP A 214 22.05 4.08 10.26
C ASP A 214 20.65 3.90 10.89
N GLY A 215 19.71 3.37 10.11
CA GLY A 215 18.33 3.14 10.54
C GLY A 215 17.45 4.38 10.64
N VAL A 216 17.90 5.56 10.19
CA VAL A 216 17.11 6.80 10.25
C VAL A 216 16.03 6.79 9.17
N SER A 217 14.82 6.33 9.53
CA SER A 217 13.73 6.12 8.55
C SER A 217 13.44 7.33 7.67
N PRO A 218 13.38 8.59 8.16
CA PRO A 218 13.15 9.74 7.28
C PRO A 218 14.20 9.92 6.17
N LEU A 219 15.47 9.54 6.40
CA LEU A 219 16.52 9.55 5.37
C LEU A 219 16.29 8.41 4.36
N ALA A 220 15.97 7.21 4.84
CA ALA A 220 15.67 6.06 3.99
C ALA A 220 14.43 6.31 3.12
N ILE A 221 13.35 6.83 3.70
CA ILE A 221 12.11 7.22 3.01
C ILE A 221 12.39 8.30 1.95
N ALA A 222 13.18 9.33 2.29
CA ALA A 222 13.56 10.36 1.32
C ALA A 222 14.34 9.75 0.14
N SER A 223 15.23 8.81 0.45
CA SER A 223 16.09 8.14 -0.54
C SER A 223 15.32 7.16 -1.42
N TYR A 224 14.28 6.54 -0.88
CA TYR A 224 13.37 5.69 -1.64
C TYR A 224 12.70 6.49 -2.75
N ASN A 225 12.25 7.72 -2.45
CA ASN A 225 11.58 8.60 -3.40
C ASN A 225 12.53 9.36 -4.34
N ALA A 226 13.63 9.90 -3.81
CA ALA A 226 14.51 10.81 -4.55
C ALA A 226 15.84 10.19 -5.00
N GLY A 227 16.13 8.95 -4.60
CA GLY A 227 17.42 8.32 -4.76
C GLY A 227 18.41 8.75 -3.66
N PRO A 228 19.26 7.84 -3.17
CA PRO A 228 20.14 8.11 -2.04
C PRO A 228 21.28 9.07 -2.38
N PHE A 229 21.71 9.17 -3.65
CA PHE A 229 22.69 10.19 -4.07
C PHE A 229 22.22 11.61 -3.75
N ASN A 230 20.95 11.92 -4.03
CA ASN A 230 20.37 13.23 -3.74
C ASN A 230 20.31 13.48 -2.23
N VAL A 231 19.85 12.49 -1.45
CA VAL A 231 19.75 12.60 0.01
C VAL A 231 21.12 12.79 0.66
N SER A 232 22.14 12.10 0.17
CA SER A 232 23.53 12.25 0.63
C SER A 232 24.05 13.66 0.36
N GLY A 233 23.78 14.19 -0.83
CA GLY A 233 24.09 15.58 -1.16
C GLY A 233 23.36 16.58 -0.24
N TRP A 234 22.07 16.34 0.06
CA TRP A 234 21.32 17.21 0.98
C TRP A 234 21.84 17.12 2.40
N LEU A 235 22.16 15.92 2.87
CA LEU A 235 22.71 15.68 4.19
C LEU A 235 24.10 16.33 4.34
N GLY A 236 24.98 16.20 3.34
CA GLY A 236 26.30 16.84 3.35
C GLY A 236 26.25 18.37 3.29
N ASN A 237 25.20 18.94 2.69
CA ASN A 237 24.98 20.39 2.65
C ASN A 237 24.38 20.95 3.96
N THR A 238 23.81 20.09 4.81
CA THR A 238 23.33 20.44 6.15
C THR A 238 24.38 20.08 7.19
N GLY A 239 24.82 21.03 8.02
CA GLY A 239 25.78 20.69 9.09
C GLY A 239 25.22 19.62 10.04
N ALA A 240 26.09 18.74 10.56
CA ALA A 240 25.75 17.59 11.43
C ALA A 240 24.96 17.90 12.71
N ALA A 241 24.67 19.18 12.99
CA ALA A 241 23.90 19.65 14.14
C ALA A 241 22.44 20.00 13.79
N MET A 242 22.00 19.86 12.54
CA MET A 242 20.61 20.17 12.16
C MET A 242 19.64 19.14 12.77
N PRO A 243 18.61 19.58 13.50
CA PRO A 243 17.53 18.68 13.94
C PRO A 243 16.87 17.95 12.76
N LEU A 244 16.44 16.70 12.96
CA LEU A 244 15.90 15.87 11.89
C LEU A 244 14.63 16.46 11.26
N ASP A 245 13.75 17.03 12.07
CA ASP A 245 12.54 17.71 11.60
C ASP A 245 12.89 18.94 10.74
N ALA A 246 13.88 19.74 11.18
CA ALA A 246 14.41 20.84 10.39
C ALA A 246 15.05 20.34 9.09
N TRP A 247 15.80 19.23 9.11
CA TRP A 247 16.37 18.64 7.89
C TRP A 247 15.28 18.24 6.89
N VAL A 248 14.20 17.60 7.35
CA VAL A 248 13.05 17.27 6.49
C VAL A 248 12.45 18.52 5.86
N GLU A 249 12.33 19.62 6.61
CA GLU A 249 11.86 20.90 6.06
C GLU A 249 12.83 21.54 5.06
N HIS A 250 14.12 21.22 5.12
CA HIS A 250 15.14 21.73 4.20
C HIS A 250 15.31 20.89 2.93
N ILE A 251 14.68 19.72 2.83
CA ILE A 251 14.70 18.90 1.59
C ILE A 251 14.31 19.80 0.39
N PRO A 252 15.19 19.96 -0.62
CA PRO A 252 14.95 20.89 -1.73
C PRO A 252 13.75 20.50 -2.58
N TYR A 253 13.54 19.21 -2.77
CA TYR A 253 12.43 18.69 -3.56
C TYR A 253 11.16 18.73 -2.72
N LYS A 254 10.24 19.62 -3.09
CA LYS A 254 8.94 19.74 -2.39
C LYS A 254 8.18 18.41 -2.36
N GLU A 255 8.21 17.67 -3.47
CA GLU A 255 7.59 16.36 -3.56
C GLU A 255 8.16 15.39 -2.52
N THR A 256 9.49 15.26 -2.44
CA THR A 256 10.16 14.39 -1.48
C THR A 256 9.94 14.83 -0.03
N ARG A 257 9.96 16.14 0.24
CA ARG A 257 9.63 16.68 1.56
C ARG A 257 8.22 16.30 2.00
N ASP A 258 7.24 16.46 1.11
CA ASP A 258 5.85 16.09 1.40
C ASP A 258 5.71 14.57 1.51
N TYR A 259 6.43 13.81 0.69
CA TYR A 259 6.46 12.34 0.70
C TYR A 259 6.94 11.82 2.06
N VAL A 260 8.07 12.31 2.58
CA VAL A 260 8.60 11.93 3.90
C VAL A 260 7.56 12.17 4.99
N LYS A 261 6.91 13.34 5.00
CA LYS A 261 5.87 13.67 5.98
C LYS A 261 4.67 12.74 5.89
N ARG A 262 4.23 12.38 4.67
CA ARG A 262 3.09 11.48 4.47
C ARG A 262 3.40 10.05 4.89
N VAL A 263 4.58 9.53 4.56
CA VAL A 263 4.99 8.18 4.97
C VAL A 263 5.16 8.11 6.48
N THR A 264 5.88 9.04 7.10
CA THR A 264 6.05 9.08 8.57
C THR A 264 4.70 9.28 9.29
N GLY A 265 3.82 10.14 8.77
CA GLY A 265 2.47 10.30 9.30
C GLY A 265 1.61 9.03 9.14
N GLY A 266 1.77 8.32 8.02
CA GLY A 266 1.12 7.03 7.80
C GLY A 266 1.63 5.95 8.74
N TRP A 267 2.94 5.87 8.95
CA TRP A 267 3.58 4.98 9.93
C TRP A 267 3.04 5.25 11.34
N SER A 268 3.03 6.51 11.77
CA SER A 268 2.46 6.92 13.05
C SER A 268 0.98 6.54 13.19
N ALA A 269 0.18 6.70 12.14
CA ALA A 269 -1.22 6.28 12.14
C ALA A 269 -1.37 4.77 12.30
N TYR A 270 -0.54 3.96 11.64
CA TYR A 270 -0.55 2.51 11.79
C TYR A 270 -0.18 2.07 13.20
N VAL A 271 0.88 2.64 13.78
CA VAL A 271 1.27 2.39 15.17
C VAL A 271 0.13 2.74 16.13
N ALA A 272 -0.53 3.89 15.95
CA ALA A 272 -1.65 4.29 16.79
C ALA A 272 -2.89 3.38 16.68
N LEU A 273 -3.12 2.77 15.51
CA LEU A 273 -4.31 1.93 15.26
C LEU A 273 -4.10 0.45 15.63
N TYR A 274 -2.86 -0.04 15.53
CA TYR A 274 -2.56 -1.48 15.59
C TYR A 274 -1.37 -1.84 16.48
N GLY A 275 -0.59 -0.85 16.93
CA GLY A 275 0.49 -1.06 17.89
C GLY A 275 -0.03 -1.37 19.29
N GLU A 276 0.89 -1.74 20.18
CA GLU A 276 0.60 -1.86 21.61
C GLU A 276 0.21 -0.49 22.21
N SER A 277 -0.46 -0.47 23.36
CA SER A 277 -1.05 0.75 23.92
C SER A 277 -0.08 1.91 24.14
N ASP A 278 1.20 1.61 24.38
CA ASP A 278 2.27 2.59 24.59
C ASP A 278 3.22 2.72 23.38
N ALA A 279 2.91 2.05 22.27
CA ALA A 279 3.76 2.08 21.08
C ALA A 279 3.70 3.47 20.42
N ALA A 280 4.87 3.99 20.08
CA ALA A 280 5.02 5.25 19.37
C ALA A 280 6.19 5.18 18.40
N VAL A 281 6.10 5.95 17.31
CA VAL A 281 7.23 6.15 16.41
C VAL A 281 8.27 7.00 17.12
N VAL A 282 9.46 6.44 17.33
CA VAL A 282 10.60 7.14 17.93
C VAL A 282 11.61 7.43 16.83
N LEU A 283 11.90 8.71 16.62
CA LEU A 283 12.91 9.16 15.66
C LEU A 283 14.10 9.78 16.42
N PRO A 284 15.34 9.67 15.88
CA PRO A 284 16.48 10.34 16.47
C PRO A 284 16.36 11.86 16.34
N ALA A 285 17.01 12.58 17.26
CA ALA A 285 16.95 14.05 17.29
C ALA A 285 17.65 14.69 16.08
N THR A 286 18.71 14.06 15.58
CA THR A 286 19.49 14.51 14.42
C THR A 286 19.61 13.38 13.40
N PRO A 287 19.78 13.71 12.11
CA PRO A 287 20.21 12.73 11.12
C PRO A 287 21.50 12.02 11.57
N ALA A 288 21.63 10.74 11.23
CA ALA A 288 22.82 9.94 11.47
C ALA A 288 23.63 9.77 10.17
N GLY A 289 24.60 8.84 10.14
CA GLY A 289 25.59 8.71 9.07
C GLY A 289 25.02 8.40 7.69
N ASP A 290 25.90 8.44 6.70
CA ASP A 290 25.67 8.04 5.31
C ASP A 290 26.81 7.13 4.90
N HIS A 291 26.47 5.89 4.54
CA HIS A 291 27.39 4.83 4.10
C HIS A 291 27.15 4.54 2.61
N PRO A 292 27.69 5.39 1.71
CA PRO A 292 27.39 5.33 0.28
C PRO A 292 27.73 3.98 -0.38
N GLU A 293 28.61 3.19 0.21
CA GLU A 293 29.02 1.87 -0.26
C GLU A 293 27.94 0.78 -0.16
N ILE A 294 26.91 0.95 0.68
CA ILE A 294 25.85 -0.06 0.87
C ILE A 294 24.94 -0.16 -0.35
N VAL A 295 24.56 0.99 -0.90
CA VAL A 295 23.76 1.08 -2.11
C VAL A 295 24.15 2.32 -2.88
N ASP A 296 25.04 2.14 -3.85
CA ASP A 296 25.55 3.23 -4.70
C ASP A 296 24.76 3.27 -6.02
N PHE A 297 24.15 4.42 -6.32
CA PHE A 297 23.33 4.63 -7.52
C PHE A 297 24.00 5.57 -8.51
#